data_AF-D3ZX87-F1
#
_entry.id   AF-D3ZX87-F1
#
_cell.length_a   1.000
_cell.length_b   1.000
_cell.length_c   1.000
_cell.angle_alpha   90.00
_cell.angle_beta   90.00
_cell.angle_gamma   90.00
#
_symmetry.space_group_name_H-M   'P 1'
#
loop_
_entity.id
_entity.type
_entity.pdbx_description
1 polymer ?
#
loop_
_entity_poly.entity_id
_entity_poly.type
_entity_poly.pdbx_seq_one_letter_code
_entity_poly.pdbx_strand_id
1 'polypeptide(L)'
;MAPAKKGGEKKGRSAINEVVTREYTINIHKRIHGVGFKKRAPRALKEIRKFAMKEMGTPDVRIDTRLNKAVWAKGIRNVPYCIRVHLSRKRNEDEDSPNKLYTLVTYVPVTTFKNLQTVNVDEN
;
A
#
# COMPACT_ATOMS: atom_id res chain seq x y z
N MET A 1 25.61 -10.50 40.18
CA MET A 1 24.59 -9.93 39.26
C MET A 1 25.27 -9.67 37.93
N ALA A 2 24.79 -10.31 36.85
CA ALA A 2 25.37 -10.12 35.52
C ALA A 2 24.91 -8.76 34.93
N PRO A 3 25.78 -8.02 34.21
CA PRO A 3 25.41 -6.75 33.61
C PRO A 3 24.43 -6.96 32.44
N ALA A 4 23.36 -6.18 32.42
CA ALA A 4 22.35 -6.20 31.36
C ALA A 4 22.94 -5.75 30.02
N LYS A 5 22.68 -6.52 28.95
CA LYS A 5 23.05 -6.18 27.56
C LYS A 5 22.40 -4.85 27.17
N LYS A 6 23.22 -3.83 26.88
CA LYS A 6 22.76 -2.59 26.22
C LYS A 6 22.11 -2.93 24.88
N GLY A 7 20.90 -2.43 24.67
CA GLY A 7 20.15 -2.59 23.43
C GLY A 7 20.92 -1.98 22.26
N GLY A 8 21.11 -2.78 21.20
CA GLY A 8 21.87 -2.36 20.02
C GLY A 8 21.25 -1.15 19.33
N GLU A 9 22.08 -0.19 18.96
CA GLU A 9 21.71 0.93 18.10
C GLU A 9 21.10 0.41 16.79
N LYS A 10 19.89 0.91 16.47
CA LYS A 10 19.27 0.67 15.17
C LYS A 10 20.09 1.40 14.12
N LYS A 11 20.89 0.66 13.35
CA LYS A 11 21.55 1.16 12.13
C LYS A 11 20.56 2.00 11.32
N GLY A 12 20.94 3.23 10.96
CA GLY A 12 20.14 4.10 10.11
C GLY A 12 19.72 3.38 8.82
N ARG A 13 18.47 3.55 8.40
CA ARG A 13 17.98 2.96 7.14
C ARG A 13 18.80 3.55 5.99
N SER A 14 19.39 2.69 5.16
CA SER A 14 20.16 3.09 3.98
C SER A 14 19.25 3.69 2.89
N ALA A 15 19.80 4.54 2.01
CA ALA A 15 19.07 5.18 0.91
C ALA A 15 18.39 4.18 -0.06
N ILE A 16 18.97 3.00 -0.24
CA ILE A 16 18.37 1.90 -1.02
C ILE A 16 17.13 1.34 -0.33
N ASN A 17 17.11 1.35 1.02
CA ASN A 17 15.92 1.04 1.79
C ASN A 17 14.91 2.20 1.79
N GLU A 18 15.13 3.32 1.10
CA GLU A 18 14.18 4.43 0.99
C GLU A 18 13.31 4.31 -0.26
N VAL A 19 13.84 3.86 -1.40
CA VAL A 19 13.05 3.62 -2.62
C VAL A 19 12.76 2.13 -2.70
N VAL A 20 11.49 1.76 -2.64
CA VAL A 20 11.08 0.35 -2.58
C VAL A 20 9.83 0.18 -3.40
N THR A 21 9.82 -0.83 -4.27
CA THR A 21 8.62 -1.23 -5.01
C THR A 21 8.27 -2.67 -4.69
N ARG A 22 6.98 -2.90 -4.42
CA ARG A 22 6.46 -4.20 -3.99
C ARG A 22 5.07 -4.42 -4.51
N GLU A 23 4.79 -5.66 -4.88
CA GLU A 23 3.43 -6.10 -5.14
C GLU A 23 2.82 -6.79 -3.94
N TYR A 24 1.58 -6.41 -3.65
CA TYR A 24 0.79 -6.94 -2.56
C TYR A 24 -0.59 -7.34 -3.04
N THR A 25 -1.15 -8.37 -2.40
CA THR A 25 -2.56 -8.71 -2.51
C THR A 25 -3.29 -8.18 -1.28
N ILE A 26 -4.19 -7.21 -1.46
CA ILE A 26 -5.00 -6.66 -0.37
C ILE A 26 -6.31 -7.42 -0.31
N ASN A 27 -6.57 -8.13 0.80
CA ASN A 27 -7.90 -8.64 1.10
C ASN A 27 -8.79 -7.48 1.59
N ILE A 28 -9.63 -6.98 0.69
CA ILE A 28 -10.57 -5.90 0.93
C ILE A 28 -11.81 -6.44 1.64
N HIS A 29 -12.24 -7.66 1.32
CA HIS A 29 -13.43 -8.28 1.89
C HIS A 29 -13.43 -8.26 3.42
N LYS A 30 -12.30 -8.65 4.04
CA LYS A 30 -12.13 -8.60 5.50
C LYS A 30 -12.19 -7.18 6.07
N ARG A 31 -11.75 -6.17 5.31
CA ARG A 31 -11.67 -4.76 5.77
C ARG A 31 -12.98 -4.00 5.62
N ILE A 32 -13.84 -4.43 4.71
CA ILE A 32 -15.17 -3.82 4.48
C ILE A 32 -16.31 -4.66 5.06
N HIS A 33 -15.99 -5.66 5.88
CA HIS A 33 -16.97 -6.47 6.59
C HIS A 33 -17.77 -5.59 7.56
N GLY A 34 -19.10 -5.75 7.60
CA GLY A 34 -19.99 -4.93 8.43
C GLY A 34 -20.19 -3.48 7.98
N VAL A 35 -19.57 -3.05 6.88
CA VAL A 35 -19.73 -1.68 6.36
C VAL A 35 -21.02 -1.57 5.54
N GLY A 36 -21.82 -0.54 5.82
CA GLY A 36 -23.06 -0.27 5.07
C GLY A 36 -22.82 -0.10 3.57
N PHE A 37 -23.75 -0.58 2.74
CA PHE A 37 -23.54 -0.74 1.30
C PHE A 37 -23.13 0.53 0.57
N LYS A 38 -23.72 1.68 0.90
CA LYS A 38 -23.40 2.98 0.31
C LYS A 38 -22.02 3.53 0.70
N LYS A 39 -21.29 2.84 1.58
CA LYS A 39 -19.96 3.27 2.07
C LYS A 39 -18.84 2.29 1.72
N ARG A 40 -19.12 1.16 1.05
CA ARG A 40 -18.13 0.09 0.82
C ARG A 40 -16.99 0.52 -0.10
N ALA A 41 -17.26 1.01 -1.32
CA ALA A 41 -16.20 1.47 -2.22
C ALA A 41 -15.38 2.66 -1.66
N PRO A 42 -16.00 3.72 -1.11
CA PRO A 42 -15.26 4.78 -0.43
C PRO A 42 -14.41 4.26 0.75
N ARG A 43 -14.91 3.30 1.52
CA ARG A 43 -14.16 2.70 2.63
C ARG A 43 -12.99 1.86 2.11
N ALA A 44 -13.18 1.11 1.03
CA ALA A 44 -12.12 0.30 0.42
C ALA A 44 -10.92 1.17 0.00
N LEU A 45 -11.14 2.33 -0.61
CA LEU A 45 -10.07 3.27 -0.96
C LEU A 45 -9.33 3.80 0.27
N LYS A 46 -10.06 4.13 1.35
CA LYS A 46 -9.45 4.56 2.62
C LYS A 46 -8.62 3.43 3.24
N GLU A 47 -9.09 2.19 3.15
CA GLU A 47 -8.38 1.02 3.66
C GLU A 47 -7.14 0.66 2.83
N ILE A 48 -7.18 0.85 1.50
CA ILE A 48 -6.01 0.74 0.61
C ILE A 48 -4.98 1.81 0.98
N ARG A 49 -5.41 3.06 1.17
CA ARG A 49 -4.52 4.15 1.62
C ARG A 49 -3.87 3.84 2.97
N LYS A 50 -4.66 3.35 3.93
CA LYS A 50 -4.17 2.94 5.26
C LYS A 50 -3.18 1.78 5.17
N PHE A 51 -3.42 0.83 4.27
CA PHE A 51 -2.49 -0.26 4.02
C PHE A 51 -1.16 0.23 3.47
N ALA A 52 -1.18 1.08 2.45
CA ALA A 52 0.00 1.67 1.84
C ALA A 52 0.84 2.45 2.87
N MET A 53 0.17 3.30 3.67
CA MET A 53 0.81 4.05 4.74
C MET A 53 1.48 3.15 5.77
N LYS A 54 0.86 2.02 6.13
CA LYS A 54 1.42 1.06 7.10
C LYS A 54 2.64 0.31 6.55
N GLU A 55 2.55 -0.19 5.32
CA GLU A 55 3.62 -1.01 4.71
C GLU A 55 4.83 -0.17 4.28
N MET A 56 4.59 1.01 3.70
CA MET A 56 5.64 1.88 3.17
C MET A 56 6.12 2.96 4.14
N GLY A 57 5.34 3.26 5.18
CA GLY A 57 5.69 4.23 6.21
C GLY A 57 5.69 5.68 5.73
N THR A 58 5.00 5.99 4.62
CA THR A 58 4.86 7.38 4.13
C THR A 58 3.48 7.94 4.45
N PRO A 59 3.40 9.21 4.91
CA PRO A 59 2.11 9.88 5.10
C PRO A 59 1.46 10.26 3.76
N ASP A 60 2.25 10.65 2.76
CA ASP A 60 1.75 10.91 1.40
C ASP A 60 1.53 9.58 0.65
N VAL A 61 0.29 9.35 0.23
CA VAL A 61 -0.14 8.17 -0.52
C VAL A 61 -1.05 8.63 -1.65
N ARG A 62 -0.60 8.37 -2.88
CA ARG A 62 -1.26 8.71 -4.12
C ARG A 62 -1.84 7.44 -4.74
N ILE A 63 -3.16 7.41 -4.93
CA ILE A 63 -3.85 6.28 -5.55
C ILE A 63 -4.02 6.58 -7.03
N ASP A 64 -3.55 5.69 -7.89
CA ASP A 64 -3.73 5.82 -9.32
C ASP A 64 -5.21 5.71 -9.73
N THR A 65 -5.56 6.42 -10.79
CA THR A 65 -6.92 6.45 -11.33
C THR A 65 -7.37 5.09 -11.83
N ARG A 66 -6.47 4.22 -12.34
CA ARG A 66 -6.83 2.87 -12.78
C ARG A 66 -7.20 1.98 -11.60
N LEU A 67 -6.49 2.13 -10.47
CA LEU A 67 -6.85 1.45 -9.23
C LEU A 67 -8.21 1.93 -8.70
N ASN A 68 -8.49 3.23 -8.78
CA ASN A 68 -9.80 3.75 -8.43
C ASN A 68 -10.90 3.14 -9.32
N LYS A 69 -10.71 3.09 -10.64
CA LYS A 69 -11.66 2.45 -11.57
C LYS A 69 -11.87 0.97 -11.23
N ALA A 70 -10.81 0.22 -10.91
CA ALA A 70 -10.90 -1.19 -10.54
C ALA A 70 -11.70 -1.42 -9.24
N VAL A 71 -11.51 -0.57 -8.23
CA VAL A 71 -12.28 -0.63 -6.96
C VAL A 71 -13.77 -0.35 -7.20
N TRP A 72 -14.08 0.60 -8.09
CA TRP A 72 -15.45 1.03 -8.41
C TRP A 72 -16.11 0.27 -9.57
N ALA A 73 -15.42 -0.70 -10.19
CA ALA A 73 -15.87 -1.37 -11.42
C ALA A 73 -17.25 -2.03 -11.31
N LYS A 74 -17.63 -2.50 -10.11
CA LYS A 74 -18.94 -3.13 -9.83
C LYS A 74 -19.87 -2.21 -9.02
N GLY A 75 -19.61 -0.91 -9.05
CA GLY A 75 -20.34 0.11 -8.31
C GLY A 75 -20.00 0.15 -6.81
N ILE A 76 -20.83 0.87 -6.05
CA ILE A 76 -20.53 1.26 -4.66
C ILE A 76 -20.56 0.09 -3.65
N ARG A 77 -21.40 -0.92 -3.92
CA ARG A 77 -21.71 -2.04 -3.00
C ARG A 77 -20.79 -3.24 -3.20
N ASN A 78 -20.49 -3.59 -4.45
CA ASN A 78 -19.91 -4.88 -4.83
C ASN A 78 -18.41 -4.80 -5.12
N VAL A 79 -17.66 -4.19 -4.20
CA VAL A 79 -16.20 -4.03 -4.31
C VAL A 79 -15.53 -5.41 -4.46
N PRO A 80 -14.47 -5.54 -5.30
CA PRO A 80 -13.70 -6.78 -5.39
C PRO A 80 -13.19 -7.23 -4.02
N TYR A 81 -13.22 -8.55 -3.78
CA TYR A 81 -12.80 -9.12 -2.48
C TYR A 81 -11.30 -9.01 -2.23
N CYS A 82 -10.51 -9.20 -3.29
CA CYS A 82 -9.07 -9.03 -3.28
C CYS A 82 -8.67 -8.14 -4.46
N ILE A 83 -7.65 -7.31 -4.27
CA ILE A 83 -7.03 -6.52 -5.34
C ILE A 83 -5.52 -6.69 -5.24
N ARG A 84 -4.87 -6.92 -6.39
CA ARG A 84 -3.42 -6.92 -6.52
C ARG A 84 -2.99 -5.48 -6.80
N VAL A 85 -2.13 -4.95 -5.95
CA VAL A 85 -1.61 -3.59 -6.07
C VAL A 85 -0.10 -3.63 -6.15
N HIS A 86 0.45 -2.71 -6.90
CA HIS A 86 1.87 -2.41 -6.89
C HIS A 86 2.04 -1.10 -6.11
N LEU A 87 2.85 -1.16 -5.07
CA LEU A 87 3.17 -0.05 -4.18
C LEU A 87 4.59 0.39 -4.49
N SER A 88 4.77 1.63 -4.94
CA SER A 88 6.08 2.22 -5.21
C SER A 88 6.29 3.39 -4.27
N ARG A 89 7.26 3.29 -3.37
CA ARG A 89 7.70 4.44 -2.56
C ARG A 89 8.81 5.16 -3.31
N LYS A 90 8.53 6.40 -3.73
CA LYS A 90 9.39 7.23 -4.59
C LYS A 90 9.79 8.51 -3.86
N ARG A 91 10.90 9.11 -4.30
CA ARG A 91 11.31 10.46 -3.87
C ARG A 91 10.39 11.49 -4.51
N ASN A 92 10.01 12.48 -3.72
CA ASN A 92 9.28 13.62 -4.23
C ASN A 92 10.27 14.62 -4.81
N GLU A 93 10.03 15.06 -6.05
CA GLU A 93 10.87 16.06 -6.74
C GLU A 93 10.43 17.50 -6.41
N ASP A 94 9.23 17.65 -5.84
CA ASP A 94 8.65 18.93 -5.45
C ASP A 94 9.27 19.42 -4.13
N GLU A 95 10.08 20.49 -4.19
CA GLU A 95 10.78 21.06 -3.03
C GLU A 95 9.81 21.64 -1.97
N ASP A 96 8.64 22.10 -2.39
CA ASP A 96 7.62 22.69 -1.50
C ASP A 96 6.85 21.64 -0.67
N SER A 97 7.08 20.34 -0.92
CA SER A 97 6.39 19.29 -0.18
C SER A 97 7.02 19.06 1.20
N PRO A 98 6.21 18.99 2.28
CA PRO A 98 6.73 18.67 3.61
C PRO A 98 7.29 17.23 3.70
N ASN A 99 6.96 16.37 2.72
CA ASN A 99 7.36 14.96 2.70
C ASN A 99 8.33 14.69 1.55
N LYS A 100 9.54 14.20 1.90
CA LYS A 100 10.57 13.79 0.93
C LYS A 100 10.20 12.55 0.12
N LEU A 101 9.28 11.72 0.62
CA LEU A 101 8.88 10.45 0.02
C LEU A 101 7.36 10.40 -0.10
N TYR A 102 6.87 9.85 -1.21
CA TYR A 102 5.47 9.51 -1.40
C TYR A 102 5.32 8.07 -1.85
N THR A 103 4.17 7.47 -1.57
CA THR A 103 3.83 6.13 -2.11
C THR A 103 2.80 6.25 -3.21
N LEU A 104 3.14 5.77 -4.40
CA LEU A 104 2.20 5.58 -5.50
C LEU A 104 1.62 4.16 -5.43
N VAL A 105 0.30 4.06 -5.50
CA VAL A 105 -0.41 2.77 -5.52
C VAL A 105 -1.06 2.58 -6.87
N THR A 106 -0.58 1.59 -7.63
CA THR A 106 -1.10 1.25 -8.95
C THR A 106 -1.80 -0.11 -8.94
N TYR A 107 -2.69 -0.32 -9.92
CA TYR A 107 -3.43 -1.57 -10.08
C TYR A 107 -2.66 -2.55 -10.95
N VAL A 108 -2.54 -3.79 -10.49
CA VAL A 108 -1.99 -4.90 -11.27
C VAL A 108 -3.13 -5.82 -11.69
N PRO A 109 -3.46 -5.90 -12.99
CA PRO A 109 -4.46 -6.85 -13.47
C PRO A 109 -3.93 -8.27 -13.31
N VAL A 110 -4.69 -9.10 -12.59
CA VAL A 110 -4.38 -10.53 -12.40
C VAL A 110 -5.60 -11.37 -12.71
N THR A 111 -5.38 -12.53 -13.31
CA THR A 111 -6.44 -13.50 -13.62
C THR A 111 -6.83 -14.34 -12.40
N THR A 112 -5.87 -14.66 -11.54
CA THR A 112 -6.04 -15.46 -10.33
C THR A 112 -5.31 -14.84 -9.13
N PHE A 113 -5.86 -15.03 -7.93
CA PHE A 113 -5.23 -14.62 -6.67
C PHE A 113 -4.60 -15.79 -5.91
N LYS A 114 -4.64 -17.00 -6.47
CA LYS A 114 -4.08 -18.19 -5.83
C LYS A 114 -2.55 -18.09 -5.80
N ASN A 115 -1.95 -18.42 -4.65
CA ASN A 115 -0.49 -18.48 -4.45
C ASN A 115 0.30 -17.20 -4.77
N LEU A 116 -0.39 -16.05 -4.90
CA LEU A 116 0.29 -14.76 -5.09
C LEU A 116 0.81 -14.22 -3.77
N GLN A 117 2.10 -14.44 -3.53
CA GLN A 117 2.82 -13.87 -2.39
C GLN A 117 3.19 -12.41 -2.63
N THR A 118 3.70 -11.75 -1.57
CA THR A 118 4.27 -10.42 -1.69
C THR A 118 5.63 -10.51 -2.38
N VAL A 119 5.82 -9.73 -3.43
CA VAL A 119 7.04 -9.78 -4.25
C VAL A 119 7.68 -8.40 -4.27
N ASN A 120 8.99 -8.32 -4.07
CA ASN A 120 9.74 -7.10 -4.37
C ASN A 120 9.89 -7.03 -5.89
N VAL A 121 9.49 -5.91 -6.48
CA VAL A 121 9.68 -5.68 -7.91
C VAL A 121 10.94 -4.85 -8.05
N ASP A 122 11.75 -5.12 -9.05
CA ASP A 122 12.87 -4.25 -9.40
C ASP A 122 12.38 -3.23 -10.43
N GLU A 123 12.62 -1.94 -10.19
CA GLU A 123 12.44 -0.92 -11.24
C GLU A 123 13.63 -1.06 -12.20
N ASN A 124 13.37 -1.64 -13.38
CA ASN A 124 14.35 -1.76 -14.47
C ASN A 124 14.35 -0.50 -15.34
#